data_AF-A0A7R7W5G9-F1
#
_entry.id   AF-A0A7R7W5G9-F1
#
_cell.length_a   1.000
_cell.length_b   1.000
_cell.length_c   1.000
_cell.angle_alpha   90.00
_cell.angle_beta   90.00
_cell.angle_gamma   90.00
#
_symmetry.space_group_name_H-M   'P 1'
#
loop_
_entity.id
_entity.type
_entity.pdbx_description
1 polymer ?
#
loop_
_entity_poly.entity_id
_entity_poly.type
_entity_poly.pdbx_seq_one_letter_code
_entity_poly.pdbx_strand_id
1 'polypeptide(L)'
;MPRDWRYESELAKFLETEQYLQTLDSSSIVSCQFNNKNLSGLADTITVLRHIQRQLVHTKKHYNQVNKLVDFLDKFLGDIGSLSPDQAFQRMHILRQWLFWLPPVMLRDGVDDNLGLAVLAQFFAVGLNLYCLFPELGCHDLGPLAVGPIKEIDRTVRARNMAKPHDPDVQLAMYLMGMPQSIATKYQDRLIADESAVGL
;
A
#
# COMPACT_ATOMS: atom_id res chain seq x y z
N MET A 1 -29.15 23.59 13.31
CA MET A 1 -28.28 22.76 14.16
C MET A 1 -26.84 23.20 13.90
N PRO A 2 -26.15 23.83 14.87
CA PRO A 2 -24.77 24.29 14.68
C PRO A 2 -23.83 23.10 14.45
N ARG A 3 -22.87 23.24 13.54
CA ARG A 3 -21.90 22.19 13.13
C ARG A 3 -20.68 22.17 14.05
N ASP A 4 -20.85 22.43 15.34
CA ASP A 4 -19.74 22.73 16.25
C ASP A 4 -18.82 21.53 16.49
N TRP A 5 -19.36 20.30 16.42
CA TRP A 5 -18.58 19.06 16.52
C TRP A 5 -17.51 18.91 15.43
N ARG A 6 -17.67 19.56 14.28
CA ARG A 6 -16.69 19.47 13.18
C ARG A 6 -15.40 20.24 13.47
N TYR A 7 -15.49 21.34 14.19
CA TYR A 7 -14.33 22.19 14.49
C TYR A 7 -13.59 21.73 15.75
N GLU A 8 -14.21 20.89 16.59
CA GLU A 8 -13.59 20.33 17.79
C GLU A 8 -12.95 18.96 17.55
N SER A 9 -13.47 18.18 16.59
CA SER A 9 -12.95 16.85 16.30
C SER A 9 -11.69 16.91 15.44
N GLU A 10 -10.56 16.47 15.98
CA GLU A 10 -9.31 16.26 15.22
C GLU A 10 -9.53 15.30 14.04
N LEU A 11 -10.47 14.36 14.14
CA LEU A 11 -10.84 13.46 13.05
C LEU A 11 -11.61 14.21 11.95
N ALA A 12 -12.49 15.14 12.32
CA ALA A 12 -13.20 15.98 11.35
C ALA A 12 -12.25 16.97 10.66
N LYS A 13 -11.33 17.59 11.41
CA LYS A 13 -10.25 18.39 10.84
C LYS A 13 -9.37 17.58 9.90
N PHE A 14 -8.99 16.36 10.29
CA PHE A 14 -8.22 15.44 9.44
C PHE A 14 -8.96 15.12 8.13
N LEU A 15 -10.24 14.76 8.21
CA LEU A 15 -11.06 14.46 7.02
C LEU A 15 -11.26 15.69 6.11
N GLU A 16 -11.36 16.90 6.67
CA GLU A 16 -11.44 18.14 5.91
C GLU A 16 -10.07 18.53 5.30
N THR A 17 -8.97 18.29 6.01
CA THR A 17 -7.60 18.63 5.57
C THR A 17 -7.13 17.70 4.46
N GLU A 18 -7.44 16.40 4.55
CA GLU A 18 -7.00 15.40 3.57
C GLU A 18 -7.89 15.31 2.32
N GLN A 19 -8.97 16.12 2.20
CA GLN A 19 -9.94 16.04 1.10
C GLN A 19 -10.38 14.59 0.79
N TYR A 20 -10.34 13.71 1.79
CA TYR A 20 -10.36 12.26 1.61
C TYR A 20 -11.69 11.78 1.01
N LEU A 21 -12.78 12.51 1.29
CA LEU A 21 -14.11 12.26 0.72
C LEU A 21 -14.33 12.96 -0.63
N GLN A 22 -13.61 14.05 -0.92
CA GLN A 22 -13.69 14.73 -2.22
C GLN A 22 -12.92 13.96 -3.29
N THR A 23 -11.85 13.24 -2.93
CA THR A 23 -11.14 12.31 -3.83
C THR A 23 -11.94 11.05 -4.15
N LEU A 24 -12.90 10.65 -3.30
CA LEU A 24 -13.88 9.59 -3.60
C LEU A 24 -14.85 10.03 -4.71
N ASP A 25 -15.35 11.27 -4.65
CA ASP A 25 -16.27 11.84 -5.65
C ASP A 25 -15.56 12.25 -6.95
N SER A 26 -14.27 12.63 -6.84
CA SER A 26 -13.39 13.00 -7.94
C SER A 26 -12.52 11.85 -8.42
N SER A 27 -12.88 10.61 -8.08
CA SER A 27 -12.29 9.43 -8.71
C SER A 27 -12.74 9.43 -10.17
N SER A 28 -12.12 10.31 -10.98
CA SER A 28 -11.51 9.86 -12.21
C SER A 28 -10.88 8.53 -11.83
N ILE A 29 -11.59 7.46 -12.13
CA ILE A 29 -11.07 6.11 -12.11
C ILE A 29 -9.83 6.29 -12.97
N VAL A 30 -8.66 6.48 -12.34
CA VAL A 30 -7.39 6.58 -13.04
C VAL A 30 -7.43 5.34 -13.86
N SER A 31 -7.64 5.51 -15.16
CA SER A 31 -8.00 4.41 -16.01
C SER A 31 -6.67 3.69 -16.18
N CYS A 32 -6.36 2.83 -15.22
CA CYS A 32 -5.38 1.80 -15.34
C CYS A 32 -6.03 0.78 -16.26
N GLN A 33 -6.35 1.19 -17.49
CA GLN A 33 -6.74 0.32 -18.57
C GLN A 33 -5.50 -0.51 -18.90
N PHE A 34 -5.26 -1.51 -18.06
CA PHE A 34 -4.38 -2.60 -18.38
C PHE A 34 -5.10 -3.40 -19.43
N ASN A 35 -4.82 -3.03 -20.68
CA ASN A 35 -5.06 -3.86 -21.83
C ASN A 35 -4.28 -5.17 -21.58
N ASN A 36 -5.02 -6.24 -21.28
CA ASN A 36 -4.55 -7.54 -20.78
C ASN A 36 -3.81 -7.54 -19.42
N LYS A 37 -4.55 -7.88 -18.36
CA LYS A 37 -4.17 -8.82 -17.27
C LYS A 37 -2.66 -9.10 -17.19
N ASN A 38 -1.85 -8.14 -16.73
CA ASN A 38 -0.42 -8.34 -16.50
C ASN A 38 -0.20 -9.17 -15.24
N LEU A 39 -0.58 -10.46 -15.30
CA LEU A 39 -0.24 -11.48 -14.31
C LEU A 39 1.27 -11.52 -14.08
N SER A 40 2.06 -11.14 -15.09
CA SER A 40 3.51 -10.90 -15.01
C SER A 40 3.87 -9.88 -13.92
N GLY A 41 3.21 -8.72 -13.87
CA GLY A 41 3.49 -7.69 -12.86
C GLY A 41 3.17 -8.15 -11.43
N LEU A 42 2.13 -8.98 -11.27
CA LEU A 42 1.82 -9.60 -9.98
C LEU A 42 2.84 -10.69 -9.62
N ALA A 43 3.23 -11.54 -10.57
CA ALA A 43 4.26 -12.57 -10.37
C ALA A 43 5.63 -11.97 -10.02
N ASP A 44 5.99 -10.84 -10.63
CA ASP A 44 7.20 -10.08 -10.30
C ASP A 44 7.15 -9.57 -8.87
N THR A 45 6.00 -9.03 -8.45
CA THR A 45 5.79 -8.57 -7.07
C THR A 45 5.93 -9.71 -6.06
N ILE A 46 5.35 -10.88 -6.35
CA ILE A 46 5.50 -12.09 -5.52
C ILE A 46 6.98 -12.50 -5.44
N THR A 47 7.71 -12.44 -6.56
CA THR A 47 9.13 -12.78 -6.61
C THR A 47 9.97 -11.85 -5.72
N VAL A 48 9.71 -10.54 -5.78
CA VAL A 48 10.34 -9.56 -4.90
C VAL A 48 9.98 -9.82 -3.44
N LEU A 49 8.71 -10.08 -3.11
CA LEU A 49 8.29 -10.38 -1.74
C LEU A 49 8.94 -11.66 -1.19
N ARG A 50 9.11 -12.71 -2.00
CA ARG A 50 9.86 -13.92 -1.62
C ARG A 50 11.35 -13.63 -1.41
N HIS A 51 11.92 -12.65 -2.11
CA HIS A 51 13.28 -12.18 -1.83
C HIS A 51 13.34 -11.47 -0.47
N ILE A 52 12.42 -10.54 -0.22
CA ILE A 52 12.28 -9.82 1.06
C ILE A 52 12.08 -10.80 2.23
N GLN A 53 11.24 -11.81 2.05
CA GLN A 53 10.99 -12.85 3.04
C GLN A 53 12.28 -13.56 3.47
N ARG A 54 13.18 -13.87 2.52
CA ARG A 54 14.48 -14.49 2.81
C ARG A 54 15.40 -13.60 3.64
N GLN A 55 15.37 -12.29 3.40
CA GLN A 55 16.14 -11.31 4.19
C GLN A 55 15.63 -11.18 5.63
N LEU A 56 14.37 -11.56 5.89
CA LEU A 56 13.71 -11.43 7.19
C LEU A 56 13.68 -12.73 8.02
N VAL A 57 14.36 -13.80 7.58
CA VAL A 57 14.32 -15.13 8.23
C VAL A 57 14.68 -15.07 9.73
N HIS A 58 15.59 -14.17 10.11
CA HIS A 58 16.02 -14.00 11.50
C HIS A 58 14.98 -13.28 12.37
N THR A 59 14.02 -12.58 11.76
CA THR A 59 13.01 -11.79 12.46
C THR A 59 11.63 -12.43 12.26
N LYS A 60 11.33 -13.46 13.07
CA LYS A 60 10.10 -14.28 12.96
C LYS A 60 8.81 -13.46 12.85
N LYS A 61 8.69 -12.36 13.62
CA LYS A 61 7.53 -11.45 13.58
C LYS A 61 7.28 -10.93 12.15
N HIS A 62 8.33 -10.36 11.55
CA HIS A 62 8.30 -9.72 10.23
C HIS A 62 8.20 -10.74 9.09
N TYR A 63 8.96 -11.84 9.21
CA TYR A 63 8.86 -12.98 8.31
C TYR A 63 7.44 -13.50 8.19
N ASN A 64 6.76 -13.72 9.33
CA ASN A 64 5.39 -14.25 9.34
C ASN A 64 4.39 -13.31 8.66
N GLN A 65 4.57 -11.99 8.78
CA GLN A 65 3.70 -11.04 8.09
C GLN A 65 3.93 -11.06 6.58
N VAL A 66 5.18 -11.03 6.13
CA VAL A 66 5.49 -11.14 4.69
C VAL A 66 5.03 -12.47 4.12
N ASN A 67 5.17 -13.58 4.86
CA ASN A 67 4.67 -14.89 4.42
C ASN A 67 3.16 -14.89 4.19
N LYS A 68 2.37 -14.29 5.11
CA LYS A 68 0.91 -14.16 4.92
C LYS A 68 0.57 -13.38 3.65
N LEU A 69 1.34 -12.33 3.35
CA LEU A 69 1.15 -11.52 2.15
C LEU A 69 1.48 -12.31 0.88
N VAL A 70 2.58 -13.06 0.88
CA VAL A 70 2.96 -13.96 -0.22
C VAL A 70 1.90 -15.04 -0.45
N ASP A 71 1.48 -15.74 0.61
CA ASP A 71 0.46 -16.79 0.51
C ASP A 71 -0.88 -16.26 -0.03
N PHE A 72 -1.25 -15.03 0.35
CA PHE A 72 -2.43 -14.37 -0.18
C PHE A 72 -2.30 -14.09 -1.68
N LEU A 73 -1.17 -13.53 -2.13
CA LEU A 73 -0.95 -13.20 -3.53
C LEU A 73 -0.81 -14.44 -4.41
N ASP A 74 -0.20 -15.52 -3.93
CA ASP A 74 -0.12 -16.79 -4.65
C ASP A 74 -1.50 -17.38 -4.90
N LYS A 75 -2.35 -17.43 -3.86
CA LYS A 75 -3.75 -17.86 -3.99
C LYS A 75 -4.52 -16.95 -4.92
N PHE A 76 -4.32 -15.63 -4.79
CA PHE A 76 -4.98 -14.66 -5.65
C PHE A 76 -4.59 -14.87 -7.12
N LEU A 77 -3.30 -14.97 -7.42
CA LEU A 77 -2.79 -15.20 -8.78
C LEU A 77 -3.32 -16.51 -9.39
N GLY A 78 -3.37 -17.59 -8.60
CA GLY A 78 -3.84 -18.89 -9.06
C GLY A 78 -5.33 -18.90 -9.43
N ASP A 79 -6.15 -18.19 -8.66
CA ASP A 79 -7.61 -18.30 -8.80
C ASP A 79 -8.23 -17.17 -9.62
N ILE A 80 -7.54 -16.04 -9.82
CA ILE A 80 -8.13 -14.81 -10.39
C ILE A 80 -8.86 -15.01 -11.72
N GLY A 81 -8.39 -15.93 -12.58
CA GLY A 81 -9.05 -16.24 -13.85
C GLY A 81 -10.40 -16.96 -13.72
N SER A 82 -10.69 -17.51 -12.54
CA SER A 82 -11.88 -18.32 -12.24
C SER A 82 -12.84 -17.65 -11.24
N LEU A 83 -12.45 -16.53 -10.63
CA LEU A 83 -13.27 -15.85 -9.63
C LEU A 83 -14.46 -15.15 -10.26
N SER A 84 -15.63 -15.29 -9.64
CA SER A 84 -16.74 -14.38 -9.91
C SER A 84 -16.43 -12.98 -9.37
N PRO A 85 -17.10 -11.91 -9.86
CA PRO A 85 -16.94 -10.56 -9.34
C PRO A 85 -17.11 -10.48 -7.81
N ASP A 86 -18.11 -11.17 -7.25
CA ASP A 86 -18.35 -11.20 -5.80
C ASP A 86 -17.18 -11.85 -5.04
N GLN A 87 -16.64 -12.95 -5.57
CA GLN A 87 -15.50 -13.64 -4.95
C GLN A 87 -14.23 -12.78 -5.03
N ALA A 88 -14.01 -12.09 -6.15
CA ALA A 88 -12.88 -11.20 -6.30
C ALA A 88 -12.99 -10.00 -5.34
N PHE A 89 -14.18 -9.42 -5.18
CA PHE A 89 -14.45 -8.39 -4.17
C PHE A 89 -14.18 -8.88 -2.74
N GLN A 90 -14.63 -10.09 -2.39
CA GLN A 90 -14.35 -10.70 -1.09
C GLN A 90 -12.85 -10.91 -0.84
N ARG A 91 -12.09 -11.33 -1.86
CA ARG A 91 -10.63 -11.43 -1.73
C ARG A 91 -9.98 -10.07 -1.49
N MET A 92 -10.42 -9.04 -2.20
CA MET A 92 -9.94 -7.67 -1.99
C MET A 92 -10.33 -7.12 -0.62
N HIS A 93 -11.44 -7.57 -0.05
CA HIS A 93 -11.85 -7.19 1.31
C HIS A 93 -10.83 -7.61 2.36
N ILE A 94 -10.18 -8.78 2.22
CA ILE A 94 -9.11 -9.22 3.13
C ILE A 94 -7.96 -8.21 3.13
N LEU A 95 -7.56 -7.73 1.95
CA LEU A 95 -6.49 -6.76 1.83
C LEU A 95 -6.87 -5.41 2.44
N ARG A 96 -8.10 -4.92 2.21
CA ARG A 96 -8.63 -3.72 2.89
C ARG A 96 -8.55 -3.84 4.40
N GLN A 97 -8.96 -4.98 4.95
CA GLN A 97 -8.87 -5.22 6.39
C GLN A 97 -7.42 -5.14 6.88
N TRP A 98 -6.46 -5.69 6.14
CA TRP A 98 -5.04 -5.55 6.50
C TRP A 98 -4.57 -4.11 6.44
N LEU A 99 -4.86 -3.35 5.38
CA LEU A 99 -4.40 -1.97 5.28
C LEU A 99 -4.95 -1.08 6.41
N PHE A 100 -6.16 -1.37 6.89
CA PHE A 100 -6.78 -0.61 7.97
C PHE A 100 -6.32 -1.08 9.37
N TRP A 101 -6.23 -2.39 9.62
CA TRP A 101 -6.01 -2.94 10.97
C TRP A 101 -4.58 -3.40 11.24
N LEU A 102 -3.76 -3.66 10.22
CA LEU A 102 -2.38 -4.07 10.40
C LEU A 102 -1.48 -2.97 10.97
N PRO A 103 -1.60 -1.68 10.58
CA PRO A 103 -0.76 -0.61 11.13
C PRO A 103 -0.74 -0.55 12.67
N PRO A 104 -1.88 -0.46 13.39
CA PRO A 104 -1.85 -0.41 14.86
C PRO A 104 -1.29 -1.70 15.48
N VAL A 105 -1.46 -2.86 14.84
CA VAL A 105 -0.90 -4.13 15.31
C VAL A 105 0.62 -4.16 15.16
N MET A 106 1.15 -3.68 14.04
CA MET A 106 2.59 -3.70 13.77
C MET A 106 3.35 -2.64 14.58
N LEU A 107 2.73 -1.47 14.78
CA LEU A 107 3.32 -0.32 15.48
C LEU A 107 3.11 -0.34 16.99
N ARG A 108 2.41 -1.35 17.53
CA ARG A 108 2.11 -1.48 18.97
C ARG A 108 3.36 -1.48 19.85
N ASP A 109 4.43 -2.09 19.37
CA ASP A 109 5.69 -2.21 20.13
C ASP A 109 6.56 -0.93 20.03
N GLY A 110 6.06 0.12 19.34
CA GLY A 110 6.72 1.41 19.15
C GLY A 110 7.02 1.70 17.68
N VAL A 111 7.01 2.98 17.31
CA VAL A 111 7.30 3.44 15.94
C VAL A 111 8.78 3.23 15.58
N ASP A 112 9.64 2.91 16.54
CA ASP A 112 11.08 2.72 16.36
C ASP A 112 11.46 1.43 15.60
N ASP A 113 10.50 0.52 15.38
CA ASP A 113 10.70 -0.71 14.60
C ASP A 113 10.82 -0.39 13.08
N ASN A 114 12.04 -0.10 12.64
CA ASN A 114 12.36 0.24 11.23
C ASN A 114 11.95 -0.86 10.25
N LEU A 115 12.20 -2.12 10.62
CA LEU A 115 11.82 -3.27 9.80
C LEU A 115 10.30 -3.44 9.77
N GLY A 116 9.62 -3.19 10.89
CA GLY A 116 8.16 -3.18 10.95
C GLY A 116 7.55 -2.14 10.02
N LEU A 117 8.10 -0.92 9.99
CA LEU A 117 7.72 0.12 9.04
C LEU A 117 7.92 -0.33 7.58
N ALA A 118 9.10 -0.86 7.25
CA ALA A 118 9.39 -1.30 5.89
C ALA A 118 8.54 -2.49 5.44
N VAL A 119 8.18 -3.42 6.34
CA VAL A 119 7.24 -4.51 6.07
C VAL A 119 5.83 -3.97 5.87
N LEU A 120 5.38 -3.02 6.70
CA LEU A 120 4.07 -2.40 6.56
C LEU A 120 3.93 -1.69 5.21
N ALA A 121 4.99 -1.02 4.73
CA ALA A 121 5.02 -0.43 3.40
C ALA A 121 4.83 -1.47 2.27
N GLN A 122 5.23 -2.73 2.45
CA GLN A 122 4.96 -3.79 1.46
C GLN A 122 3.47 -4.05 1.31
N PHE A 123 2.71 -4.04 2.41
CA PHE A 123 1.25 -4.23 2.36
C PHE A 123 0.58 -3.10 1.60
N PHE A 124 0.92 -1.85 1.90
CA PHE A 124 0.42 -0.69 1.16
C PHE A 124 0.81 -0.77 -0.32
N ALA A 125 2.05 -1.13 -0.63
CA ALA A 125 2.52 -1.27 -2.01
C ALA A 125 1.76 -2.34 -2.80
N VAL A 126 1.46 -3.48 -2.18
CA VAL A 126 0.64 -4.53 -2.77
C VAL A 126 -0.80 -4.04 -2.99
N GLY A 127 -1.39 -3.34 -2.03
CA GLY A 127 -2.70 -2.70 -2.17
C GLY A 127 -2.75 -1.77 -3.37
N LEU A 128 -1.74 -0.89 -3.49
CA LEU A 128 -1.62 0.05 -4.59
C LEU A 128 -1.41 -0.66 -5.93
N ASN A 129 -0.59 -1.72 -5.97
CA ASN A 129 -0.33 -2.46 -7.20
C ASN A 129 -1.57 -3.24 -7.66
N LEU A 130 -2.29 -3.90 -6.75
CA LEU A 130 -3.54 -4.59 -7.09
C LEU A 130 -4.63 -3.61 -7.53
N TYR A 131 -4.72 -2.44 -6.90
CA TYR A 131 -5.58 -1.36 -7.38
C TYR A 131 -5.25 -0.97 -8.83
N CYS A 132 -3.98 -0.78 -9.13
CA CYS A 132 -3.54 -0.46 -10.49
C CYS A 132 -3.84 -1.59 -11.47
N LEU A 133 -3.60 -2.85 -11.10
CA LEU A 133 -3.73 -4.00 -12.02
C LEU A 133 -5.19 -4.42 -12.26
N PHE A 134 -6.07 -4.22 -11.28
CA PHE A 134 -7.45 -4.71 -11.28
C PHE A 134 -8.43 -3.64 -10.74
N PRO A 135 -8.54 -2.47 -11.40
CA PRO A 135 -9.40 -1.38 -10.93
C PRO A 135 -10.89 -1.79 -10.85
N GLU A 136 -11.32 -2.75 -11.66
CA GLU A 136 -12.69 -3.28 -11.70
C GLU A 136 -13.11 -4.04 -10.44
N LEU A 137 -12.18 -4.38 -9.54
CA LEU A 137 -12.49 -5.15 -8.32
C LEU A 137 -13.02 -4.29 -7.16
N GLY A 138 -13.41 -3.05 -7.44
CA GLY A 138 -13.98 -2.14 -6.45
C GLY A 138 -12.97 -1.70 -5.40
N CYS A 139 -11.73 -1.45 -5.84
CA CYS A 139 -10.59 -1.06 -5.00
C CYS A 139 -10.27 0.44 -5.06
N HIS A 140 -11.23 1.28 -5.47
CA HIS A 140 -11.05 2.73 -5.67
C HIS A 140 -10.50 3.45 -4.43
N ASP A 141 -10.81 2.94 -3.24
CA ASP A 141 -10.31 3.45 -1.97
C ASP A 141 -8.82 3.16 -1.74
N LEU A 142 -8.30 2.06 -2.29
CA LEU A 142 -6.96 1.55 -2.00
C LEU A 142 -5.84 2.46 -2.52
N GLY A 143 -6.04 3.13 -3.65
CA GLY A 143 -5.04 4.00 -4.27
C GLY A 143 -4.63 5.16 -3.35
N PRO A 144 -5.57 6.07 -3.03
CA PRO A 144 -5.34 7.16 -2.08
C PRO A 144 -4.90 6.67 -0.69
N LEU A 145 -5.47 5.57 -0.20
CA LEU A 145 -5.13 5.00 1.10
C LEU A 145 -3.68 4.52 1.22
N ALA A 146 -3.09 4.02 0.15
CA ALA A 146 -1.78 3.40 0.19
C ALA A 146 -0.62 4.37 -0.07
N VAL A 147 -0.82 5.35 -0.96
CA VAL A 147 0.29 6.22 -1.41
C VAL A 147 0.84 7.11 -0.28
N GLY A 148 -0.03 7.68 0.56
CA GLY A 148 0.37 8.53 1.68
C GLY A 148 1.25 7.79 2.69
N PRO A 149 0.79 6.65 3.24
CA PRO A 149 1.59 5.84 4.17
C PRO A 149 2.93 5.38 3.60
N ILE A 150 3.00 4.98 2.33
CA ILE A 150 4.28 4.58 1.71
C ILE A 150 5.30 5.73 1.75
N LYS A 151 4.86 6.93 1.39
CA LYS A 151 5.72 8.12 1.39
C LYS A 151 6.19 8.51 2.79
N GLU A 152 5.28 8.45 3.75
CA GLU A 152 5.59 8.83 5.12
C GLU A 152 6.55 7.83 5.78
N ILE A 153 6.34 6.54 5.52
CA ILE A 153 7.28 5.48 5.93
C ILE A 153 8.65 5.71 5.27
N ASP A 154 8.69 5.99 3.96
CA ASP A 154 9.95 6.25 3.26
C ASP A 154 10.72 7.43 3.88
N ARG A 155 10.03 8.56 4.09
CA ARG A 155 10.58 9.74 4.74
C ARG A 155 11.17 9.41 6.11
N THR A 156 10.43 8.62 6.90
CA THR A 156 10.84 8.21 8.25
C THR A 156 12.08 7.31 8.21
N VAL A 157 12.08 6.28 7.36
CA VAL A 157 13.21 5.34 7.25
C VAL A 157 14.47 6.05 6.75
N ARG A 158 14.36 6.97 5.78
CA ARG A 158 15.48 7.80 5.31
C ARG A 158 16.04 8.70 6.40
N ALA A 159 15.18 9.41 7.14
CA ALA A 159 15.62 10.27 8.23
C ALA A 159 16.39 9.48 9.30
N ARG A 160 15.92 8.28 9.62
CA ARG A 160 16.61 7.38 10.56
C ARG A 160 17.92 6.85 10.00
N ASN A 161 18.00 6.55 8.71
CA ASN A 161 19.25 6.17 8.06
C ASN A 161 20.27 7.30 8.07
N MET A 162 19.85 8.56 7.91
CA MET A 162 20.76 9.71 8.06
C MET A 162 21.26 9.87 9.50
N ALA A 163 20.41 9.60 10.50
CA ALA A 163 20.78 9.69 11.91
C ALA A 163 21.67 8.52 12.37
N LYS A 164 21.45 7.32 11.83
CA LYS A 164 22.16 6.08 12.19
C LYS A 164 22.54 5.26 10.94
N PRO A 165 23.48 5.74 10.11
CA PRO A 165 23.79 5.14 8.80
C PRO A 165 24.45 3.76 8.89
N HIS A 166 24.97 3.37 10.05
CA HIS A 166 25.63 2.08 10.27
C HIS A 166 24.76 1.07 11.03
N ASP A 167 23.51 1.41 11.32
CA ASP A 167 22.57 0.50 11.95
C ASP A 167 22.06 -0.52 10.91
N PRO A 168 22.31 -1.82 11.10
CA PRO A 168 21.96 -2.84 10.11
C PRO A 168 20.46 -2.97 9.87
N ASP A 169 19.62 -2.75 10.89
CA ASP A 169 18.17 -2.83 10.76
C ASP A 169 17.63 -1.64 9.96
N VAL A 170 18.24 -0.47 10.12
CA VAL A 170 17.90 0.72 9.34
C VAL A 170 18.34 0.58 7.88
N GLN A 171 19.53 0.04 7.62
CA GLN A 171 20.00 -0.24 6.26
C GLN A 171 19.12 -1.27 5.55
N LEU A 172 18.73 -2.33 6.25
CA LEU A 172 17.82 -3.33 5.70
C LEU A 172 16.44 -2.71 5.44
N ALA A 173 15.89 -1.93 6.37
CA ALA A 173 14.63 -1.22 6.15
C ALA A 173 14.69 -0.30 4.92
N MET A 174 15.78 0.45 4.73
CA MET A 174 16.04 1.27 3.54
C MET A 174 16.04 0.45 2.26
N TYR A 175 16.72 -0.70 2.26
CA TYR A 175 16.74 -1.62 1.12
C TYR A 175 15.33 -2.13 0.77
N LEU A 176 14.56 -2.53 1.79
CA LEU A 176 13.20 -3.05 1.63
C LEU A 176 12.22 -2.00 1.08
N MET A 177 12.48 -0.71 1.26
CA MET A 177 11.64 0.38 0.74
C MET A 177 11.72 0.57 -0.78
N GLY A 178 12.66 -0.08 -1.48
CA GLY A 178 12.84 0.10 -2.93
C GLY A 178 11.59 -0.25 -3.76
N MET A 179 10.93 -1.37 -3.48
CA MET A 179 9.71 -1.76 -4.20
C MET A 179 8.51 -0.85 -3.88
N PRO A 180 8.17 -0.59 -2.59
CA PRO A 180 7.10 0.35 -2.26
C PRO A 180 7.25 1.73 -2.89
N GLN A 181 8.46 2.32 -2.84
CA GLN A 181 8.73 3.61 -3.46
C GLN A 181 8.49 3.57 -4.98
N SER A 182 9.03 2.55 -5.67
CA SER A 182 8.88 2.42 -7.11
C SER A 182 7.40 2.34 -7.53
N ILE A 183 6.59 1.58 -6.79
CA ILE A 183 5.15 1.46 -7.07
C ILE A 183 4.43 2.79 -6.80
N ALA A 184 4.73 3.46 -5.68
CA ALA A 184 4.15 4.76 -5.36
C ALA A 184 4.49 5.83 -6.41
N THR A 185 5.75 5.95 -6.83
CA THR A 185 6.16 6.89 -7.88
C THR A 185 5.43 6.61 -9.20
N LYS A 186 5.38 5.35 -9.64
CA LYS A 186 4.64 4.98 -10.86
C LYS A 186 3.16 5.35 -10.80
N TYR A 187 2.53 5.19 -9.63
CA TYR A 187 1.14 5.59 -9.43
C TYR A 187 0.95 7.11 -9.55
N GLN A 188 1.87 7.89 -8.97
CA GLN A 188 1.80 9.34 -9.04
C GLN A 188 2.07 9.90 -10.42
N ASP A 189 3.06 9.37 -11.13
CA ASP A 189 3.36 9.79 -12.50
C ASP A 189 2.13 9.59 -13.41
N ARG A 190 1.34 8.55 -13.15
CA ARG A 190 0.09 8.27 -13.87
C ARG A 190 -1.03 9.23 -13.49
N LEU A 191 -1.19 9.55 -12.21
CA LEU A 191 -2.15 10.56 -11.76
C LEU A 191 -1.92 11.90 -12.47
N ILE A 192 -0.66 12.35 -12.53
CA ILE A 192 -0.28 13.61 -13.17
C ILE A 192 -0.56 13.57 -14.68
N ALA A 193 -0.28 12.44 -15.33
CA ALA A 193 -0.55 12.26 -16.76
C ALA A 193 -2.05 12.31 -17.09
N ASP A 194 -2.90 11.73 -16.22
CA ASP A 194 -4.35 11.71 -16.40
C ASP A 194 -4.97 13.10 -16.18
N GLU A 195 -4.53 13.83 -15.14
CA GLU A 195 -4.91 15.23 -14.90
C GLU A 195 -4.54 16.14 -16.09
N SER A 196 -3.38 15.91 -16.70
CA SER A 196 -2.91 16.66 -17.88
C SER A 196 -3.73 16.35 -19.14
N ALA A 197 -4.34 15.15 -19.24
CA ALA A 197 -5.15 14.73 -20.37
C ALA A 197 -6.60 15.26 -20.31
N VAL A 198 -7.12 15.52 -19.10
CA VAL A 198 -8.48 16.06 -18.87
C VAL A 198 -8.52 17.59 -19.01
N GLY A 199 -7.36 18.26 -18.99
CA GLY A 199 -7.23 19.72 -19.12
C GLY A 199 -7.15 20.29 -20.55
N LEU A 200 -7.48 19.50 -21.59
CA LEU A 200 -7.60 19.91 -23.00
C LEU A 200 -9.03 19.73 -23.52
#